data_AF-A0A374TWQ3-F1
#
_entry.id   AF-A0A374TWQ3-F1
#
_cell.length_a   1.000
_cell.length_b   1.000
_cell.length_c   1.000
_cell.angle_alpha   90.00
_cell.angle_beta   90.00
_cell.angle_gamma   90.00
#
_symmetry.space_group_name_H-M   'P 1'
#
loop_
_entity.id
_entity.type
_entity.pdbx_description
1 polymer ?
#
loop_
_entity_poly.entity_id
_entity_poly.type
_entity_poly.pdbx_seq_one_letter_code
_entity_poly.pdbx_strand_id
1 'polypeptide(L)'
;MSAQRSGMAVKSVAVRSRARLPYIVRSTPARITRMFVSQMLAPVVSLGPGERIAIWTSGCSKHCAGCISPELRMQLPEQDVDVDELAQMLLDTAHEHGVHRLTVSGGDPLEQAPELAKLLATIRCAYDDILVYTGFTFEELPQVIGADTWETLKSLIDVLIDGPYVDELNVPDCALRGSTNQRVIYLSDRPHDDYDQYLQQPRQLQNFVQDGTVNTVGIANRYHHEFPVKEV
;
A
#
# COMPACT_ATOMS: atom_id res chain seq x y z
N MET A 1 -3.21 -52.75 -46.67
CA MET A 1 -2.22 -52.72 -47.78
C MET A 1 -1.32 -51.52 -47.53
N SER A 2 -0.16 -51.74 -46.89
CA SER A 2 1.18 -51.78 -47.55
C SER A 2 1.49 -50.45 -48.25
N ALA A 3 2.27 -49.56 -47.62
CA ALA A 3 3.73 -49.38 -47.83
C ALA A 3 4.04 -48.83 -49.25
N GLN A 4 4.82 -47.77 -49.45
CA GLN A 4 6.25 -47.75 -49.20
C GLN A 4 6.85 -46.33 -49.23
N ARG A 5 7.94 -46.20 -48.48
CA ARG A 5 8.96 -45.14 -48.53
C ARG A 5 9.76 -45.20 -49.84
N SER A 6 10.22 -44.04 -50.28
CA SER A 6 11.48 -43.81 -51.01
C SER A 6 11.75 -42.30 -50.90
N GLY A 7 12.93 -41.78 -50.63
CA GLY A 7 14.28 -42.29 -50.67
C GLY A 7 15.15 -41.03 -50.83
N MET A 8 16.12 -40.88 -49.95
CA MET A 8 16.96 -39.70 -49.76
C MET A 8 17.82 -39.39 -51.00
N ALA A 9 17.99 -38.12 -51.34
CA ALA A 9 19.14 -37.66 -52.11
C ALA A 9 19.61 -36.30 -51.59
N VAL A 10 20.81 -36.34 -51.00
CA VAL A 10 21.58 -35.21 -50.47
C VAL A 10 22.15 -34.40 -51.64
N LYS A 11 22.01 -33.08 -51.59
CA LYS A 11 22.87 -32.15 -52.33
C LYS A 11 23.44 -31.11 -51.37
N SER A 12 24.75 -31.17 -51.18
CA SER A 12 25.56 -30.13 -50.56
C SER A 12 25.86 -29.03 -51.56
N VAL A 13 25.72 -27.76 -51.17
CA VAL A 13 26.46 -26.64 -51.76
C VAL A 13 26.80 -25.64 -50.65
N ALA A 14 28.02 -25.14 -50.72
CA ALA A 14 28.79 -24.49 -49.68
C ALA A 14 28.36 -23.06 -49.32
N VAL A 15 28.77 -22.71 -48.10
CA VAL A 15 28.73 -21.42 -47.40
C VAL A 15 29.33 -20.28 -48.22
N ARG A 16 28.66 -19.11 -48.23
CA ARG A 16 29.23 -17.79 -47.83
C ARG A 16 28.22 -16.66 -48.00
N SER A 17 27.76 -16.13 -46.87
CA SER A 17 27.44 -14.71 -46.69
C SER A 17 27.24 -14.46 -45.19
N ARG A 18 28.21 -13.79 -44.55
CA ARG A 18 28.08 -13.33 -43.16
C ARG A 18 27.08 -12.17 -43.14
N ALA A 19 25.80 -12.48 -42.97
CA ALA A 19 24.86 -11.48 -42.50
C ALA A 19 25.16 -11.21 -41.02
N ARG A 20 25.48 -9.95 -40.69
CA ARG A 20 25.62 -9.50 -39.30
C ARG A 20 24.28 -9.72 -38.61
N LEU A 21 24.27 -10.59 -37.59
CA LEU A 21 23.14 -10.70 -36.66
C LEU A 21 22.89 -9.33 -36.03
N PRO A 22 21.62 -8.91 -35.87
CA PRO A 22 21.32 -7.65 -35.22
C PRO A 22 21.82 -7.71 -33.78
N TYR A 23 22.37 -6.58 -33.37
CA TYR A 23 22.87 -6.28 -32.03
C TYR A 23 21.83 -6.73 -30.98
N ILE A 24 22.11 -7.80 -30.23
CA ILE A 24 21.34 -8.11 -29.03
C ILE A 24 21.65 -6.98 -28.06
N VAL A 25 20.73 -6.02 -27.94
CA VAL A 25 20.71 -5.10 -26.82
C VAL A 25 20.51 -5.98 -25.59
N ARG A 26 21.59 -6.24 -24.87
CA ARG A 26 21.50 -6.78 -23.52
C ARG A 26 20.86 -5.68 -22.69
N SER A 27 19.53 -5.71 -22.56
CA SER A 27 18.86 -4.92 -21.54
C SER A 27 19.46 -5.34 -20.20
N THR A 28 20.11 -4.40 -19.53
CA THR A 28 20.44 -4.57 -18.12
C THR A 28 19.14 -4.97 -17.42
N PRO A 29 19.10 -6.05 -16.62
CA PRO A 29 17.89 -6.36 -15.87
C PRO A 29 17.53 -5.10 -15.07
N ALA A 30 16.29 -4.64 -15.21
CA ALA A 30 15.79 -3.51 -14.45
C ALA A 30 16.09 -3.79 -12.97
N ARG A 31 16.64 -2.81 -12.25
CA ARG A 31 16.85 -2.98 -10.81
C ARG A 31 15.47 -3.19 -10.19
N ILE A 32 15.27 -4.35 -9.60
CA ILE A 32 14.03 -4.68 -8.91
C ILE A 32 13.93 -3.73 -7.70
N THR A 33 12.78 -3.06 -7.58
CA THR A 33 12.44 -2.19 -6.46
C THR A 33 11.60 -3.00 -5.48
N ARG A 34 12.05 -3.14 -4.23
CA ARG A 34 11.40 -4.00 -3.23
C ARG A 34 10.73 -3.19 -2.14
N MET A 35 9.48 -3.52 -1.82
CA MET A 35 8.72 -2.93 -0.73
C MET A 35 8.30 -4.04 0.24
N PHE A 36 8.17 -3.73 1.52
CA PHE A 36 7.65 -4.64 2.53
C PHE A 36 6.18 -4.33 2.82
N VAL A 37 5.30 -5.25 2.43
CA VAL A 37 3.84 -5.15 2.61
C VAL A 37 3.33 -6.42 3.29
N SER A 38 2.70 -6.27 4.45
CA SER A 38 2.23 -7.41 5.23
C SER A 38 0.90 -7.98 4.74
N GLN A 39 0.02 -7.14 4.21
CA GLN A 39 -1.33 -7.55 3.85
C GLN A 39 -1.95 -6.56 2.85
N MET A 40 -2.86 -7.09 2.04
CA MET A 40 -3.73 -6.38 1.13
C MET A 40 -5.15 -6.93 1.27
N LEU A 41 -6.14 -6.07 1.47
CA LEU A 41 -7.54 -6.48 1.64
C LEU A 41 -8.48 -5.58 0.82
N ALA A 42 -9.56 -6.19 0.30
CA ALA A 42 -10.61 -5.50 -0.43
C ALA A 42 -11.95 -6.27 -0.33
N PRO A 43 -13.11 -5.60 -0.37
CA PRO A 43 -13.30 -4.17 -0.14
C PRO A 43 -13.24 -3.81 1.35
N VAL A 44 -12.52 -2.75 1.70
CA VAL A 44 -12.43 -2.17 3.05
C VAL A 44 -13.27 -0.90 3.14
N VAL A 45 -14.12 -0.79 4.17
CA VAL A 45 -14.96 0.40 4.41
C VAL A 45 -14.64 1.12 5.72
N SER A 46 -13.80 0.53 6.58
CA SER A 46 -13.48 1.08 7.91
C SER A 46 -12.27 2.01 7.95
N LEU A 47 -11.58 2.20 6.81
CA LEU A 47 -10.34 2.98 6.70
C LEU A 47 -10.42 4.13 5.68
N GLY A 48 -11.61 4.69 5.49
CA GLY A 48 -11.86 5.85 4.63
C GLY A 48 -13.26 5.80 4.02
N PRO A 49 -13.72 6.88 3.40
CA PRO A 49 -15.01 6.90 2.72
C PRO A 49 -15.02 5.97 1.50
N GLY A 50 -16.17 5.36 1.27
CA GLY A 50 -16.42 4.41 0.18
C GLY A 50 -15.76 3.06 0.41
N GLU A 51 -15.88 2.17 -0.57
CA GLU A 51 -15.11 0.93 -0.62
C GLU A 51 -13.69 1.24 -1.08
N ARG A 52 -12.71 0.59 -0.44
CA ARG A 52 -11.28 0.83 -0.66
C ARG A 52 -10.54 -0.48 -0.75
N ILE A 53 -9.48 -0.50 -1.53
CA ILE A 53 -8.40 -1.47 -1.35
C ILE A 53 -7.49 -0.90 -0.26
N ALA A 54 -7.09 -1.71 0.70
CA ALA A 54 -6.15 -1.30 1.73
C ALA A 54 -4.90 -2.16 1.71
N ILE A 55 -3.74 -1.53 1.80
CA ILE A 55 -2.45 -2.19 1.99
C ILE A 55 -1.81 -1.72 3.31
N TRP A 56 -1.09 -2.63 3.96
CA TRP A 56 -0.35 -2.34 5.19
C TRP A 56 1.12 -2.60 4.97
N THR A 57 1.92 -1.55 5.02
CA THR A 57 3.37 -1.64 4.93
C THR A 57 3.98 -2.17 6.23
N SER A 58 5.18 -2.73 6.15
CA SER A 58 5.96 -3.17 7.32
C SER A 58 7.23 -2.34 7.48
N GLY A 59 7.64 -2.13 8.73
CA GLY A 59 8.71 -1.22 9.12
C GLY A 59 8.14 0.06 9.72
N CYS A 60 8.49 0.36 10.98
CA CYS A 60 8.16 1.61 11.65
C CYS A 60 9.13 1.91 12.80
N SER A 61 9.87 3.00 12.68
CA SER A 61 10.84 3.51 13.65
C SER A 61 10.22 4.27 14.82
N LYS A 62 8.91 4.58 14.78
CA LYS A 62 8.26 5.44 15.79
C LYS A 62 8.05 4.77 17.13
N HIS A 63 7.88 3.44 17.15
CA HIS A 63 7.66 2.64 18.36
C HIS A 63 6.61 3.21 19.34
N CYS A 64 5.53 3.82 18.83
CA CYS A 64 4.54 4.50 19.66
C CYS A 64 4.00 3.59 20.78
N ALA A 65 3.93 4.12 22.00
CA ALA A 65 3.30 3.44 23.12
C ALA A 65 1.84 3.15 22.78
N GLY A 66 1.40 1.91 22.96
CA GLY A 66 0.02 1.52 22.69
C GLY A 66 -0.39 1.38 21.23
N CYS A 67 0.57 1.37 20.29
CA CYS A 67 0.32 1.09 18.87
C CYS A 67 -0.55 -0.17 18.70
N ILE A 68 -1.54 -0.09 17.80
CA ILE A 68 -2.49 -1.19 17.52
C ILE A 68 -1.93 -2.26 16.57
N SER A 69 -0.83 -1.96 15.88
CA SER A 69 -0.15 -2.87 14.94
C SER A 69 1.34 -3.03 15.26
N PRO A 70 1.71 -3.42 16.50
CA PRO A 70 3.11 -3.58 16.89
C PRO A 70 3.86 -4.64 16.06
N GLU A 71 3.15 -5.60 15.48
CA GLU A 71 3.67 -6.63 14.57
C GLU A 71 4.23 -6.06 13.27
N LEU A 72 3.76 -4.89 12.83
CA LEU A 72 4.20 -4.24 11.59
C LEU A 72 5.46 -3.38 11.78
N ARG A 73 6.06 -3.36 12.98
CA ARG A 73 7.27 -2.55 13.25
C ARG A 73 8.52 -3.10 12.57
N MET A 74 8.59 -4.41 12.34
CA MET A 74 9.73 -5.06 11.71
C MET A 74 9.37 -5.47 10.29
N GLN A 75 10.35 -5.36 9.39
CA GLN A 75 10.26 -5.91 8.05
C GLN A 75 10.67 -7.38 8.09
N LEU A 76 9.78 -8.26 7.64
CA LEU A 76 10.03 -9.69 7.56
C LEU A 76 10.25 -10.11 6.10
N PRO A 77 11.14 -11.07 5.81
CA PRO A 77 11.45 -11.48 4.43
C PRO A 77 10.23 -11.92 3.61
N GLU A 78 9.22 -12.52 4.24
CA GLU A 78 7.97 -12.95 3.61
C GLU A 78 7.05 -11.79 3.17
N GLN A 79 7.35 -10.57 3.62
CA GLN A 79 6.61 -9.35 3.26
C GLN A 79 7.27 -8.60 2.09
N ASP A 80 8.47 -9.03 1.65
CA ASP A 80 9.19 -8.44 0.52
C ASP A 80 8.44 -8.75 -0.80
N VAL A 81 8.00 -7.69 -1.47
CA VAL A 81 7.32 -7.76 -2.76
C VAL A 81 7.97 -6.81 -3.76
N ASP A 82 8.03 -7.24 -5.02
CA ASP A 82 8.41 -6.34 -6.12
C ASP A 82 7.32 -5.27 -6.31
N VAL A 83 7.71 -4.00 -6.33
CA VAL A 83 6.76 -2.89 -6.53
C VAL A 83 5.94 -3.04 -7.81
N ASP A 84 6.52 -3.56 -8.89
CA ASP A 84 5.80 -3.74 -10.16
C ASP A 84 4.78 -4.88 -10.06
N GLU A 85 5.09 -5.94 -9.31
CA GLU A 85 4.15 -7.04 -9.02
C GLU A 85 3.00 -6.56 -8.11
N LEU A 86 3.32 -5.79 -7.06
CA LEU A 86 2.32 -5.19 -6.18
C LEU A 86 1.39 -4.23 -6.93
N ALA A 87 1.93 -3.42 -7.84
CA ALA A 87 1.14 -2.54 -8.69
C ALA A 87 0.14 -3.34 -9.54
N GLN A 88 0.58 -4.45 -10.15
CA GLN A 88 -0.31 -5.32 -10.93
C GLN A 88 -1.40 -5.94 -10.06
N MET A 89 -1.06 -6.44 -8.86
CA MET A 89 -2.04 -6.97 -7.91
C MET A 89 -3.10 -5.93 -7.54
N LEU A 90 -2.71 -4.68 -7.30
CA LEU A 90 -3.61 -3.57 -7.00
C LEU A 90 -4.54 -3.25 -8.18
N LEU A 91 -4.03 -3.27 -9.42
CA LEU A 91 -4.82 -3.02 -10.62
C LEU A 91 -5.85 -4.14 -10.86
N ASP A 92 -5.42 -5.40 -10.72
CA ASP A 92 -6.29 -6.57 -10.89
C ASP A 92 -7.39 -6.58 -9.82
N THR A 93 -7.03 -6.32 -8.56
CA THR A 93 -7.99 -6.23 -7.44
C THR A 93 -9.00 -5.10 -7.65
N ALA A 94 -8.54 -3.94 -8.14
CA ALA A 94 -9.42 -2.81 -8.44
C ALA A 94 -10.44 -3.17 -9.52
N HIS A 95 -9.99 -3.85 -10.57
CA HIS A 95 -10.87 -4.31 -11.64
C HIS A 95 -11.83 -5.41 -11.16
N GLU A 96 -11.36 -6.39 -10.39
CA GLU A 96 -12.17 -7.51 -9.88
C GLU A 96 -13.32 -7.03 -8.99
N HIS A 97 -13.03 -6.11 -8.07
CA HIS A 97 -14.03 -5.61 -7.11
C HIS A 97 -14.78 -4.36 -7.58
N GLY A 98 -14.34 -3.70 -8.67
CA GLY A 98 -14.86 -2.40 -9.06
C GLY A 98 -14.53 -1.29 -8.06
N VAL A 99 -13.40 -1.42 -7.35
CA VAL A 99 -12.99 -0.54 -6.26
C VAL A 99 -11.77 0.27 -6.69
N HIS A 100 -11.93 1.59 -6.81
CA HIS A 100 -10.91 2.51 -7.33
C HIS A 100 -10.39 3.48 -6.27
N ARG A 101 -10.41 3.10 -4.99
CA ARG A 101 -9.87 3.92 -3.88
C ARG A 101 -8.85 3.11 -3.10
N LEU A 102 -7.77 3.74 -2.68
CA LEU A 102 -6.66 3.10 -1.97
C LEU A 102 -6.47 3.71 -0.58
N THR A 103 -6.25 2.86 0.42
CA THR A 103 -5.66 3.25 1.70
C THR A 103 -4.32 2.57 1.88
N VAL A 104 -3.28 3.36 2.12
CA VAL A 104 -1.94 2.87 2.47
C VAL A 104 -1.71 3.15 3.96
N SER A 105 -1.62 2.10 4.76
CA SER A 105 -1.41 2.15 6.21
C SER A 105 -0.30 1.18 6.62
N GLY A 106 -0.27 0.73 7.87
CA GLY A 106 0.67 -0.28 8.36
C GLY A 106 1.62 0.24 9.42
N GLY A 107 2.90 -0.11 9.29
CA GLY A 107 3.99 0.47 10.07
C GLY A 107 4.07 1.98 9.82
N ASP A 108 4.96 2.41 8.93
CA ASP A 108 4.90 3.75 8.35
C ASP A 108 5.17 3.66 6.84
N PRO A 109 4.16 3.87 5.97
CA PRO A 109 4.34 3.88 4.52
C PRO A 109 5.47 4.79 4.03
N LEU A 110 5.72 5.91 4.70
CA LEU A 110 6.72 6.89 4.28
C LEU A 110 8.14 6.54 4.72
N GLU A 111 8.35 5.47 5.50
CA GLU A 111 9.68 4.87 5.66
C GLU A 111 10.13 4.06 4.44
N GLN A 112 9.25 3.86 3.46
CA GLN A 112 9.52 3.25 2.15
C GLN A 112 9.14 4.22 1.01
N ALA A 113 9.41 5.52 1.21
CA ALA A 113 8.90 6.59 0.35
C ALA A 113 9.31 6.48 -1.13
N PRO A 114 10.56 6.16 -1.51
CA PRO A 114 10.92 5.99 -2.92
C PRO A 114 10.13 4.87 -3.62
N GLU A 115 9.96 3.74 -2.92
CA GLU A 115 9.22 2.58 -3.40
C GLU A 115 7.72 2.89 -3.52
N LEU A 116 7.16 3.57 -2.51
CA LEU A 116 5.78 4.03 -2.52
C LEU A 116 5.54 5.03 -3.66
N ALA A 117 6.46 5.95 -3.92
CA ALA A 117 6.35 6.91 -5.02
C ALA A 117 6.26 6.19 -6.37
N LYS A 118 7.11 5.17 -6.57
CA LYS A 118 7.05 4.31 -7.76
C LYS A 118 5.70 3.58 -7.86
N LEU A 119 5.26 2.94 -6.77
CA LEU A 119 3.98 2.22 -6.71
C LEU A 119 2.80 3.12 -7.09
N LEU A 120 2.67 4.26 -6.41
CA LEU A 120 1.56 5.19 -6.61
C LEU A 120 1.57 5.78 -8.01
N ALA A 121 2.75 6.11 -8.56
CA ALA A 121 2.87 6.60 -9.92
C ALA A 121 2.37 5.57 -10.96
N THR A 122 2.67 4.28 -10.75
CA THR A 122 2.24 3.20 -11.65
C THR A 122 0.72 3.02 -11.65
N ILE A 123 0.07 3.10 -10.47
CA ILE A 123 -1.37 2.83 -10.34
C ILE A 123 -2.26 4.06 -10.51
N ARG A 124 -1.70 5.29 -10.48
CA ARG A 124 -2.47 6.54 -10.28
C ARG A 124 -3.67 6.69 -11.19
N CYS A 125 -3.56 6.28 -12.47
CA CYS A 125 -4.64 6.43 -13.45
C CYS A 125 -5.86 5.52 -13.18
N ALA A 126 -5.72 4.47 -12.36
CA ALA A 126 -6.78 3.52 -12.06
C ALA A 126 -7.47 3.78 -10.70
N TYR A 127 -7.00 4.78 -9.96
CA TYR A 127 -7.49 5.11 -8.62
C TYR A 127 -7.99 6.56 -8.57
N ASP A 128 -9.18 6.77 -8.03
CA ASP A 128 -9.81 8.09 -7.90
C ASP A 128 -9.37 8.82 -6.63
N ASP A 129 -9.00 8.05 -5.60
CA ASP A 129 -8.67 8.57 -4.27
C ASP A 129 -7.62 7.68 -3.57
N ILE A 130 -6.50 8.28 -3.18
CA ILE A 130 -5.41 7.63 -2.46
C ILE A 130 -5.22 8.31 -1.10
N LEU A 131 -5.44 7.55 -0.03
CA LEU A 131 -5.22 7.96 1.35
C LEU A 131 -3.96 7.29 1.89
N VAL A 132 -3.08 8.05 2.54
CA VAL A 132 -1.84 7.54 3.15
C VAL A 132 -1.76 7.94 4.61
N TYR A 133 -1.45 6.98 5.49
CA TYR A 133 -1.11 7.23 6.89
C TYR A 133 0.40 7.43 7.04
N THR A 134 0.81 8.23 8.01
CA THR A 134 2.21 8.33 8.44
C THR A 134 2.32 8.82 9.89
N GLY A 135 3.38 8.41 10.59
CA GLY A 135 3.76 8.92 11.90
C GLY A 135 4.66 10.16 11.85
N PHE A 136 5.01 10.65 10.66
CA PHE A 136 5.66 11.95 10.46
C PHE A 136 4.62 13.05 10.32
N THR A 137 4.96 14.27 10.72
CA THR A 137 4.16 15.45 10.41
C THR A 137 4.45 15.92 8.99
N PHE A 138 3.47 16.52 8.32
CA PHE A 138 3.59 17.09 6.98
C PHE A 138 4.83 17.98 6.82
N GLU A 139 5.16 18.74 7.86
CA GLU A 139 6.29 19.67 7.88
C GLU A 139 7.65 18.94 8.00
N GLU A 140 7.69 17.73 8.57
CA GLU A 140 8.90 16.90 8.65
C GLU A 140 9.23 16.20 7.32
N LEU A 141 8.21 15.89 6.50
CA LEU A 141 8.37 15.04 5.32
C LEU A 141 9.44 15.50 4.33
N PRO A 142 9.53 16.79 3.92
CA PRO A 142 10.58 17.24 3.01
C PRO A 142 12.00 16.94 3.53
N GLN A 143 12.20 16.94 4.84
CA GLN A 143 13.50 16.70 5.46
C GLN A 143 13.77 15.20 5.68
N VAL A 144 12.75 14.44 6.06
CA VAL A 144 12.89 13.02 6.42
C VAL A 144 13.02 12.14 5.18
N ILE A 145 12.18 12.35 4.17
CA ILE A 145 12.13 11.48 2.98
C ILE A 145 12.75 12.14 1.73
N GLY A 146 13.22 13.38 1.88
CA GLY A 146 13.79 14.21 0.81
C GLY A 146 12.73 15.02 0.07
N ALA A 147 13.07 16.28 -0.23
CA ALA A 147 12.13 17.24 -0.80
C ALA A 147 11.56 16.79 -2.16
N ASP A 148 12.41 16.27 -3.05
CA ASP A 148 11.98 15.81 -4.39
C ASP A 148 11.05 14.58 -4.33
N THR A 149 11.37 13.62 -3.44
CA THR A 149 10.52 12.46 -3.17
C THR A 149 9.17 12.91 -2.61
N TRP A 150 9.20 13.87 -1.68
CA TRP A 150 7.99 14.38 -1.07
C TRP A 150 7.10 15.12 -2.06
N GLU A 151 7.64 16.01 -2.89
CA GLU A 151 6.86 16.70 -3.93
C GLU A 151 6.24 15.71 -4.93
N THR A 152 6.96 14.63 -5.26
CA THR A 152 6.42 13.54 -6.09
C THR A 152 5.23 12.86 -5.40
N LEU A 153 5.40 12.39 -4.16
CA LEU A 153 4.33 11.74 -3.40
C LEU A 153 3.13 12.65 -3.17
N LYS A 154 3.37 13.91 -2.86
CA LYS A 154 2.32 14.92 -2.63
C LYS A 154 1.43 15.10 -3.86
N SER A 155 1.96 14.93 -5.08
CA SER A 155 1.17 14.96 -6.32
C SER A 155 0.35 13.70 -6.59
N LEU A 156 0.62 12.61 -5.86
CA LEU A 156 0.00 11.29 -6.06
C LEU A 156 -1.00 10.92 -4.97
N ILE A 157 -0.94 11.60 -3.82
CA ILE A 157 -1.78 11.35 -2.65
C ILE A 157 -2.90 12.38 -2.61
N ASP A 158 -4.13 11.93 -2.36
CA ASP A 158 -5.29 12.81 -2.22
C ASP A 158 -5.49 13.24 -0.77
N VAL A 159 -5.29 12.32 0.18
CA VAL A 159 -5.44 12.58 1.62
C VAL A 159 -4.29 11.98 2.41
N LEU A 160 -3.68 12.78 3.29
CA LEU A 160 -2.66 12.35 4.24
C LEU A 160 -3.23 12.36 5.66
N ILE A 161 -3.08 11.26 6.39
CA ILE A 161 -3.26 11.23 7.85
C ILE A 161 -1.87 11.28 8.47
N ASP A 162 -1.57 12.38 9.16
CA ASP A 162 -0.21 12.66 9.63
C ASP A 162 -0.08 12.67 11.15
N GLY A 163 1.17 12.62 11.61
CA GLY A 163 1.55 12.75 13.02
C GLY A 163 1.62 11.43 13.78
N PRO A 164 2.48 11.36 14.82
CA PRO A 164 2.67 10.15 15.60
C PRO A 164 1.41 9.79 16.39
N TYR A 165 1.22 8.50 16.64
CA TYR A 165 0.20 8.05 17.58
C TYR A 165 0.59 8.45 19.02
N VAL A 166 -0.36 9.06 19.74
CA VAL A 166 -0.23 9.46 21.15
C VAL A 166 -1.37 8.81 21.95
N ASP A 167 -1.03 7.89 22.84
CA ASP A 167 -2.02 7.07 23.56
C ASP A 167 -2.95 7.92 24.43
N GLU A 168 -2.40 8.93 25.10
CA GLU A 168 -3.14 9.86 25.97
C GLU A 168 -4.18 10.69 25.20
N LEU A 169 -4.06 10.74 23.87
CA LEU A 169 -4.95 11.46 22.97
C LEU A 169 -5.84 10.51 22.16
N ASN A 170 -5.86 9.22 22.49
CA ASN A 170 -6.73 8.23 21.86
C ASN A 170 -8.15 8.29 22.43
N VAL A 171 -9.00 9.06 21.77
CA VAL A 171 -10.43 9.16 22.11
C VAL A 171 -11.29 8.43 21.08
N PRO A 172 -12.45 7.86 21.44
CA PRO A 172 -13.34 7.16 20.49
C PRO A 172 -13.81 8.02 19.30
N ASP A 173 -14.03 9.32 19.54
CA ASP A 173 -14.64 10.25 18.58
C ASP A 173 -13.59 10.92 17.66
N CYS A 174 -12.66 10.13 17.12
CA CYS A 174 -11.77 10.59 16.05
C CYS A 174 -11.65 9.54 14.94
N ALA A 175 -12.63 9.55 14.03
CA ALA A 175 -12.57 8.76 12.80
C ALA A 175 -11.27 9.00 12.01
N LEU A 176 -10.78 7.94 11.38
CA LEU A 176 -9.52 7.87 10.63
C LEU A 176 -8.24 8.20 11.42
N ARG A 177 -8.33 8.39 12.73
CA ARG A 177 -7.17 8.78 13.54
C ARG A 177 -7.09 7.91 14.77
N GLY A 178 -5.88 7.47 15.10
CA GLY A 178 -5.61 6.78 16.37
C GLY A 178 -5.62 7.75 17.55
N SER A 179 -5.23 9.01 17.32
CA SER A 179 -5.15 10.04 18.37
C SER A 179 -5.50 11.43 17.83
N THR A 180 -6.01 12.32 18.69
CA THR A 180 -6.55 13.63 18.27
C THR A 180 -5.49 14.61 17.75
N ASN A 181 -4.21 14.39 18.05
CA ASN A 181 -3.11 15.18 17.47
C ASN A 181 -2.88 14.87 15.99
N GLN A 182 -3.34 13.73 15.49
CA GLN A 182 -3.20 13.40 14.08
C GLN A 182 -4.13 14.28 13.24
N ARG A 183 -3.67 14.72 12.07
CA ARG A 183 -4.43 15.61 11.19
C ARG A 183 -4.83 14.88 9.93
N VAL A 184 -6.01 15.21 9.42
CA VAL A 184 -6.45 14.86 8.07
C VAL A 184 -6.06 16.03 7.19
N ILE A 185 -5.21 15.79 6.19
CA ILE A 185 -4.68 16.82 5.30
C ILE A 185 -5.09 16.46 3.87
N TYR A 186 -5.88 17.33 3.26
CA TYR A 186 -6.26 17.23 1.85
C TYR A 186 -5.13 17.79 0.98
N LEU A 187 -4.63 16.99 0.04
CA LEU A 187 -3.50 17.33 -0.82
C LEU A 187 -3.90 17.57 -2.28
N SER A 188 -4.98 16.94 -2.74
CA SER A 188 -5.53 17.18 -4.06
C SER A 188 -6.70 18.16 -4.02
N ASP A 189 -7.02 18.74 -5.18
CA ASP A 189 -8.12 19.70 -5.32
C ASP A 189 -9.49 19.03 -5.54
N ARG A 190 -9.58 17.70 -5.41
CA ARG A 190 -10.85 17.00 -5.58
C ARG A 190 -11.82 17.40 -4.46
N PRO A 191 -13.14 17.37 -4.68
CA PRO A 191 -14.10 17.55 -3.59
C PRO A 191 -13.91 16.48 -2.51
N HIS A 192 -13.89 16.86 -1.24
CA HIS A 192 -13.70 15.97 -0.08
C HIS A 192 -14.95 15.87 0.82
N ASP A 193 -16.13 16.20 0.31
CA ASP A 193 -17.39 16.16 1.07
C ASP A 193 -17.66 14.76 1.68
N ASP A 194 -17.20 13.70 1.01
CA ASP A 194 -17.30 12.33 1.49
C ASP A 194 -16.42 12.06 2.72
N TYR A 195 -15.25 12.68 2.79
CA TYR A 195 -14.41 12.68 3.99
C TYR A 195 -15.07 13.46 5.12
N ASP A 196 -15.60 14.65 4.85
CA ASP A 196 -16.26 15.46 5.87
C ASP A 196 -17.43 14.70 6.51
N GLN A 197 -18.22 13.98 5.70
CA GLN A 197 -19.29 13.11 6.18
C GLN A 197 -18.76 11.88 6.95
N TYR A 198 -17.70 11.25 6.47
CA TYR A 198 -17.08 10.10 7.13
C TYR A 198 -16.53 10.48 8.51
N LEU A 199 -15.90 11.65 8.63
CA LEU A 199 -15.26 12.11 9.85
C LEU A 199 -16.26 12.47 10.98
N GLN A 200 -17.55 12.63 10.67
CA GLN A 200 -18.62 12.79 11.68
C GLN A 200 -19.12 11.46 12.27
N GLN A 201 -18.63 10.33 11.78
CA GLN A 201 -19.06 9.01 12.23
C GLN A 201 -18.11 8.46 13.30
N PRO A 202 -18.56 7.55 14.18
CA PRO A 202 -17.65 6.83 15.06
C PRO A 202 -16.69 5.96 14.24
N ARG A 203 -15.55 5.59 14.85
CA ARG A 203 -14.63 4.62 14.24
C ARG A 203 -15.37 3.32 13.91
N GLN A 204 -15.04 2.75 12.76
CA GLN A 204 -15.61 1.50 12.29
C GLN A 204 -14.59 0.38 12.39
N LEU A 205 -15.07 -0.84 12.62
CA LEU A 205 -14.28 -2.07 12.54
C LEU A 205 -14.97 -3.01 11.55
N GLN A 206 -14.17 -3.69 10.75
CA GLN A 206 -14.62 -4.64 9.73
C GLN A 206 -13.87 -5.95 9.91
N ASN A 207 -14.60 -7.07 9.91
CA ASN A 207 -14.00 -8.39 10.07
C ASN A 207 -13.91 -9.10 8.72
N PHE A 208 -12.72 -9.57 8.38
CA PHE A 208 -12.46 -10.47 7.26
C PHE A 208 -12.22 -11.87 7.79
N VAL A 209 -12.88 -12.88 7.22
CA VAL A 209 -12.72 -14.28 7.62
C VAL A 209 -12.05 -15.04 6.48
N GLN A 210 -10.87 -15.58 6.73
CA GLN A 210 -10.10 -16.36 5.76
C GLN A 210 -9.46 -17.55 6.46
N ASP A 211 -9.67 -18.76 5.92
CA ASP A 211 -9.10 -20.01 6.43
C ASP A 211 -9.28 -20.23 7.95
N GLY A 212 -10.45 -19.84 8.47
CA GLY A 212 -10.78 -19.94 9.90
C GLY A 212 -10.13 -18.87 10.78
N THR A 213 -9.37 -17.94 10.21
CA THR A 213 -8.79 -16.78 10.88
C THR A 213 -9.66 -15.55 10.67
N VAL A 214 -9.82 -14.72 11.71
CA VAL A 214 -10.54 -13.45 11.65
C VAL A 214 -9.54 -12.30 11.70
N ASN A 215 -9.46 -11.52 10.64
CA ASN A 215 -8.70 -10.27 10.57
C ASN A 215 -9.64 -9.09 10.82
N THR A 216 -9.40 -8.34 11.89
CA THR A 216 -10.17 -7.12 12.20
C THR A 216 -9.45 -5.90 11.62
N VAL A 217 -10.13 -5.18 10.73
CA VAL A 217 -9.63 -4.01 10.02
C VAL A 217 -10.34 -2.75 10.51
N GLY A 218 -9.56 -1.74 10.89
CA GLY A 218 -10.06 -0.46 11.38
C GLY A 218 -9.28 0.01 12.60
N ILE A 219 -9.66 1.17 13.14
CA ILE A 219 -9.01 1.74 14.32
C ILE A 219 -9.90 1.44 15.53
N ALA A 220 -9.42 0.60 16.45
CA ALA A 220 -10.19 0.24 17.63
C ALA A 220 -10.26 1.40 18.64
N ASN A 221 -11.41 1.54 19.30
CA ASN A 221 -11.51 2.41 20.47
C ASN A 221 -10.67 1.82 21.59
N ARG A 222 -9.81 2.64 22.22
CA ARG A 222 -9.31 2.30 23.55
C ARG A 222 -10.32 2.79 24.57
N TYR A 223 -10.92 1.85 25.27
CA TYR A 223 -11.57 2.16 26.53
C TYR A 223 -10.48 2.16 27.59
N HIS A 224 -10.16 3.32 28.15
CA HIS A 224 -9.51 3.36 29.46
C HIS A 224 -10.50 2.73 30.43
N HIS A 225 -10.34 1.45 30.71
CA HIS A 225 -11.04 0.83 31.82
C HIS A 225 -10.48 1.44 33.10
N GLU A 226 -11.04 2.57 33.52
CA GLU A 226 -11.18 2.84 34.94
C GLU A 226 -12.12 1.76 35.47
N PHE A 227 -11.58 0.60 35.83
CA PHE A 227 -12.28 -0.24 36.79
C PHE A 227 -12.24 0.57 38.09
N PRO A 228 -13.37 1.09 38.62
CA PRO A 228 -13.37 1.55 39.98
C PRO A 228 -12.98 0.34 40.81
N VAL A 229 -11.78 0.37 41.39
CA VAL A 229 -11.39 -0.56 42.44
C VAL A 229 -12.40 -0.29 43.54
N LYS A 230 -13.43 -1.13 43.64
CA LYS A 230 -14.24 -1.18 44.85
C LYS A 230 -13.29 -1.66 45.93
N GLU A 231 -12.92 -0.78 46.84
CA GLU A 231 -12.31 -1.17 48.10
C GLU A 231 -13.22 -2.24 48.73
N VAL A 232 -12.67 -3.43 48.92
CA VAL A 232 -13.30 -4.56 49.62
C VAL A 232 -12.94 -4.46 51.09
#